data_AF-A0ABD0RAE3-F1
#
_entry.id   AF-A0ABD0RAE3-F1
#
_cell.length_a   1.000
_cell.length_b   1.000
_cell.length_c   1.000
_cell.angle_alpha   90.00
_cell.angle_beta   90.00
_cell.angle_gamma   90.00
#
_symmetry.space_group_name_H-M   'P 1'
#
loop_
_entity.id
_entity.type
_entity.pdbx_description
1 polymer ?
#
loop_
_entity_poly.entity_id
_entity_poly.type
_entity_poly.pdbx_seq_one_letter_code
_entity_poly.pdbx_strand_id
1 'polypeptide(L)'
;KIQALSGSCVVIKCTFEIQDIYDKDLTESDATGVWLKDGIHAVNNQFYSKDPKPKISGKITGKLHEKNCTTVFYSITSDHKGKYYFRIEGNGGLKWTYDKNSTSINVI
;
A
#
# COMPACT_ATOMS: atom_id res chain seq x y z
N LYS A 1 1.61 -11.74 8.64
CA LYS A 1 0.90 -12.63 7.69
C LYS A 1 -0.60 -12.52 7.97
N ILE A 2 -1.43 -12.39 6.94
CA ILE A 2 -2.89 -12.29 7.02
C ILE A 2 -3.48 -13.52 6.31
N GLN A 3 -4.48 -14.15 6.95
CA GLN A 3 -5.29 -15.19 6.33
C GLN A 3 -6.68 -14.64 6.05
N ALA A 4 -7.22 -14.93 4.88
CA ALA A 4 -8.53 -14.44 4.50
C ALA A 4 -9.21 -15.39 3.52
N LEU A 5 -10.54 -15.41 3.54
CA LEU A 5 -11.34 -16.27 2.67
C LEU A 5 -11.42 -15.67 1.27
N SER A 6 -11.45 -16.51 0.24
CA SER A 6 -11.71 -16.04 -1.12
C SER A 6 -13.03 -15.25 -1.19
N GLY A 7 -13.02 -14.08 -1.82
CA GLY A 7 -14.15 -13.15 -1.90
C GLY A 7 -14.29 -12.20 -0.70
N SER A 8 -13.52 -12.36 0.38
CA SER A 8 -13.57 -11.45 1.53
C SER A 8 -12.73 -10.18 1.33
N CYS A 9 -12.79 -9.26 2.30
CA CYS A 9 -11.89 -8.11 2.35
C CYS A 9 -10.74 -8.34 3.35
N VAL A 10 -9.61 -7.69 3.10
CA VAL A 10 -8.44 -7.70 3.97
C VAL A 10 -8.14 -6.28 4.43
N VAL A 11 -7.95 -6.10 5.73
CA VAL A 11 -7.47 -4.85 6.32
C VAL A 11 -6.00 -5.01 6.69
N ILE A 12 -5.14 -4.19 6.09
CA ILE A 12 -3.72 -4.08 6.43
C ILE A 12 -3.56 -2.85 7.30
N LYS A 13 -3.44 -3.04 8.63
CA LYS A 13 -3.10 -1.96 9.56
C LYS A 13 -1.64 -1.57 9.35
N CYS A 14 -1.38 -0.28 9.20
CA CYS A 14 -0.09 0.20 8.73
C CYS A 14 0.15 1.64 9.18
N THR A 15 1.35 1.90 9.68
CA THR A 15 1.95 3.22 9.86
C THR A 15 3.35 3.21 9.25
N PHE A 16 3.89 4.39 8.99
CA PHE A 16 5.21 4.51 8.37
C PHE A 16 5.96 5.74 8.87
N GLU A 17 7.27 5.76 8.70
CA GLU A 17 8.12 6.91 9.00
C GLU A 17 8.91 7.34 7.77
N ILE A 18 9.09 8.64 7.60
CA ILE A 18 9.91 9.24 6.54
C ILE A 18 10.98 10.11 7.18
N GLN A 19 11.99 10.51 6.40
CA GLN A 19 12.96 11.48 6.88
C GLN A 19 12.28 12.84 7.04
N ASP A 20 12.57 13.53 8.15
CA ASP A 20 11.95 14.81 8.53
C ASP A 20 12.00 15.88 7.43
N ILE A 21 13.01 15.84 6.57
CA ILE A 21 13.16 16.76 5.43
C ILE A 21 11.95 16.73 4.48
N TYR A 22 11.24 15.61 4.41
CA TYR A 22 10.08 15.39 3.54
C TYR A 22 8.74 15.58 4.24
N ASP A 23 8.69 15.76 5.57
CA ASP A 23 7.41 15.90 6.28
C ASP A 23 6.58 17.08 5.75
N LYS A 24 7.25 18.19 5.39
CA LYS A 24 6.60 19.36 4.77
C LYS A 24 6.05 19.10 3.36
N ASP A 25 6.60 18.11 2.65
CA ASP A 25 6.26 17.79 1.27
C ASP A 25 5.20 16.68 1.18
N LEU A 26 4.86 16.06 2.31
CA LEU A 26 3.83 15.04 2.44
C LEU A 26 2.46 15.66 2.77
N THR A 27 1.87 16.33 1.78
CA THR A 27 0.53 16.91 1.91
C THR A 27 -0.57 15.90 1.56
N GLU A 28 -1.82 16.19 1.93
CA GLU A 28 -2.97 15.34 1.57
C GLU A 28 -3.14 15.20 0.05
N SER A 29 -2.96 16.29 -0.70
CA SER A 29 -3.14 16.30 -2.16
C SER A 29 -2.01 15.57 -2.88
N ASP A 30 -0.80 15.55 -2.32
CA ASP A 30 0.39 15.04 -2.99
C ASP A 30 0.68 13.59 -2.60
N ALA A 31 0.39 13.19 -1.36
CA ALA A 31 0.66 11.85 -0.85
C ALA A 31 -0.01 10.75 -1.69
N THR A 32 0.80 9.80 -2.16
CA THR A 32 0.34 8.64 -2.92
C THR A 32 0.92 7.38 -2.29
N GLY A 33 0.03 6.51 -1.83
CA GLY A 33 0.42 5.22 -1.24
C GLY A 33 0.35 4.13 -2.30
N VAL A 34 1.37 3.29 -2.32
CA VAL A 34 1.49 2.21 -3.30
C VAL A 34 1.78 0.90 -2.59
N TRP A 35 1.05 -0.16 -2.95
CA TRP A 35 1.36 -1.51 -2.53
C TRP A 35 1.96 -2.29 -3.69
N LEU A 36 3.17 -2.80 -3.50
CA LEU A 36 3.92 -3.58 -4.47
C LEU A 36 3.82 -5.06 -4.11
N LYS A 37 3.27 -5.89 -5.00
CA LYS A 37 3.10 -7.33 -4.79
C LYS A 37 4.28 -8.09 -5.37
N ASP A 38 4.86 -8.98 -4.57
CA ASP A 38 5.91 -9.94 -4.91
C ASP A 38 7.22 -9.33 -5.42
N GLY A 39 7.49 -8.07 -5.06
CA GLY A 39 8.79 -7.44 -5.28
C GLY A 39 8.74 -5.91 -5.22
N ILE A 40 9.83 -5.28 -4.79
CA ILE A 40 9.92 -3.82 -4.68
C ILE A 40 10.12 -3.10 -6.03
N HIS A 41 10.44 -3.86 -7.08
CA HIS A 41 10.55 -3.39 -8.46
C HIS A 41 9.38 -3.89 -9.34
N ALA A 42 8.33 -4.45 -8.73
CA ALA A 42 7.20 -5.00 -9.47
C ALA A 42 6.41 -3.87 -10.16
N VAL A 43 6.50 -3.80 -11.49
CA VAL A 43 5.83 -2.75 -12.28
C VAL A 43 4.37 -3.11 -12.60
N ASN A 44 4.04 -4.40 -12.63
CA ASN A 44 2.76 -4.88 -13.15
C ASN A 44 1.74 -5.27 -12.07
N ASN A 45 2.20 -5.55 -10.84
CA ASN A 45 1.37 -6.04 -9.74
C ASN A 45 1.36 -5.01 -8.60
N GLN A 46 0.74 -3.87 -8.87
CA GLN A 46 0.74 -2.72 -7.97
C GLN A 46 -0.69 -2.26 -7.70
N PHE A 47 -0.92 -1.75 -6.50
CA PHE A 47 -2.08 -0.90 -6.17
C PHE A 47 -1.59 0.52 -5.95
N TYR A 48 -2.20 1.50 -6.60
CA TYR A 48 -1.96 2.93 -6.38
C TYR A 48 -3.20 3.56 -5.76
N SER A 49 -3.02 4.33 -4.69
CA SER A 49 -4.14 4.95 -3.97
C SER A 49 -4.92 6.00 -4.78
N LYS A 50 -4.31 6.56 -5.82
CA LYS A 50 -4.90 7.57 -6.71
C LYS A 50 -5.34 7.01 -8.07
N ASP A 51 -5.11 5.73 -8.33
CA ASP A 51 -5.58 5.11 -9.58
C ASP A 51 -7.11 4.94 -9.51
N PRO A 52 -7.88 5.52 -10.46
CA PRO A 52 -9.34 5.37 -10.47
C PRO A 52 -9.79 3.95 -10.81
N LYS A 53 -8.92 3.09 -11.37
CA LYS A 53 -9.21 1.71 -11.76
C LYS A 53 -8.05 0.77 -11.39
N PRO A 54 -7.76 0.60 -10.09
CA PRO A 54 -6.61 -0.18 -9.66
C PRO A 54 -6.79 -1.65 -10.00
N LYS A 55 -5.70 -2.33 -10.39
CA LYS A 55 -5.71 -3.78 -10.67
C LYS A 55 -6.12 -4.63 -9.47
N ILE A 56 -5.76 -4.18 -8.28
CA ILE A 56 -6.21 -4.75 -7.02
C ILE A 56 -7.28 -3.81 -6.47
N SER A 57 -8.51 -4.29 -6.32
CA SER A 57 -9.59 -3.47 -5.78
C SER A 57 -9.30 -3.14 -4.31
N GLY A 58 -9.37 -1.85 -3.95
CA GLY A 58 -9.04 -1.43 -2.59
C GLY A 58 -9.05 0.08 -2.41
N LYS A 59 -8.79 0.50 -1.17
CA LYS A 59 -8.61 1.91 -0.80
C LYS A 59 -7.69 2.03 0.41
N ILE A 60 -6.85 3.07 0.43
CA ILE A 60 -6.19 3.50 1.66
C ILE A 60 -7.20 4.30 2.48
N THR A 61 -7.56 3.78 3.64
CA THR A 61 -8.51 4.40 4.57
C THR A 61 -7.81 5.27 5.61
N GLY A 62 -6.53 5.01 5.88
CA GLY A 62 -5.67 5.90 6.64
C GLY A 62 -5.33 7.18 5.87
N LYS A 63 -5.08 8.26 6.61
CA LYS A 63 -4.56 9.50 6.03
C LYS A 63 -3.05 9.41 5.90
N LEU A 64 -2.57 9.43 4.65
CA LEU A 64 -1.15 9.28 4.36
C LEU A 64 -0.30 10.44 4.92
N HIS A 65 -0.80 11.68 4.86
CA HIS A 65 -0.12 12.84 5.44
C HIS A 65 -0.03 12.80 6.98
N GLU A 66 -0.85 11.97 7.64
CA GLU A 66 -0.76 11.67 9.07
C GLU A 66 0.01 10.35 9.32
N LYS A 67 0.85 9.92 8.38
CA LYS A 67 1.67 8.70 8.45
C LYS A 67 0.87 7.40 8.66
N ASN A 68 -0.41 7.40 8.28
CA ASN A 68 -1.29 6.24 8.38
C ASN A 68 -1.57 5.64 7.00
N CYS A 69 -1.03 4.45 6.75
CA CYS A 69 -1.15 3.70 5.50
C CYS A 69 -2.17 2.56 5.57
N THR A 70 -3.08 2.59 6.56
CA THR A 70 -4.09 1.54 6.71
C THR A 70 -4.89 1.39 5.42
N THR A 71 -4.92 0.17 4.89
CA THR A 71 -5.47 -0.13 3.56
C THR A 71 -6.45 -1.27 3.65
N VAL A 72 -7.53 -1.18 2.87
CA VAL A 72 -8.48 -2.26 2.66
C VAL A 72 -8.36 -2.75 1.22
N PHE A 73 -8.13 -4.04 1.02
CA PHE A 73 -8.33 -4.71 -0.27
C PHE A 73 -9.66 -5.44 -0.26
N TYR A 74 -10.43 -5.28 -1.33
CA TYR A 74 -11.78 -5.83 -1.49
C TYR A 74 -11.75 -7.09 -2.35
N SER A 75 -12.68 -8.02 -2.08
CA SER A 75 -12.94 -9.21 -2.89
C SER A 75 -11.68 -9.94 -3.33
N ILE A 76 -10.78 -10.20 -2.37
CA ILE A 76 -9.50 -10.86 -2.66
C ILE A 76 -9.70 -12.32 -3.07
N THR A 77 -8.82 -12.81 -3.94
CA THR A 77 -8.88 -14.16 -4.53
C THR A 77 -7.49 -14.80 -4.49
N SER A 78 -7.36 -16.04 -4.98
CA SER A 78 -6.06 -16.72 -5.09
C SER A 78 -4.99 -15.92 -5.81
N ASP A 79 -5.36 -15.08 -6.78
CA ASP A 79 -4.42 -14.26 -7.57
C ASP A 79 -3.78 -13.14 -6.73
N HIS A 80 -4.47 -12.75 -5.66
CA HIS A 80 -4.03 -11.76 -4.69
C HIS A 80 -3.14 -12.35 -3.59
N LYS A 81 -2.83 -13.66 -3.62
CA LYS A 81 -1.84 -14.25 -2.71
C LYS A 81 -0.46 -13.68 -3.01
N GLY A 82 0.27 -13.30 -1.97
CA GLY A 82 1.63 -12.81 -2.16
C GLY A 82 2.14 -11.99 -1.00
N LYS A 83 3.34 -11.45 -1.20
CA LYS A 83 4.03 -10.57 -0.25
C LYS A 83 3.91 -9.13 -0.72
N TYR A 84 3.44 -8.26 0.15
CA TYR A 84 3.13 -6.86 -0.15
C TYR A 84 4.08 -5.93 0.58
N TYR A 85 4.62 -4.96 -0.14
CA TYR A 85 5.49 -3.90 0.37
C TYR A 85 4.83 -2.55 0.17
N PHE A 86 4.89 -1.70 1.19
CA PHE A 86 4.35 -0.35 1.09
C PHE A 86 5.42 0.59 0.52
N ARG A 87 4.99 1.53 -0.32
CA ARG A 87 5.78 2.66 -0.78
C ARG A 87 4.97 3.93 -0.62
N ILE A 88 5.60 4.97 -0.10
CA ILE A 88 5.06 6.33 -0.09
C ILE A 88 5.73 7.17 -1.18
N GLU A 89 4.91 7.90 -1.93
CA GLU A 89 5.34 8.92 -2.88
C GLU A 89 4.70 10.26 -2.50
N GLY A 90 5.43 11.35 -2.69
CA GLY A 90 4.97 12.72 -2.41
C GLY A 90 5.74 13.75 -3.24
N ASN A 91 5.54 15.03 -2.93
CA ASN A 91 6.30 16.10 -3.55
C ASN A 91 7.76 16.12 -3.06
N GLY A 92 8.59 17.01 -3.62
CA GLY A 92 9.99 17.15 -3.22
C GLY A 92 10.87 15.94 -3.57
N GLY A 93 10.37 15.02 -4.41
CA GLY A 93 11.07 13.78 -4.78
C GLY A 93 10.92 12.67 -3.75
N LEU A 94 10.01 12.78 -2.77
CA LEU A 94 9.73 11.71 -1.83
C LEU A 94 9.26 10.45 -2.58
N LYS A 95 10.07 9.40 -2.52
CA LYS A 95 9.76 8.08 -3.07
C LYS A 95 10.50 7.02 -2.27
N TRP A 96 9.80 6.41 -1.33
CA TRP A 96 10.42 5.50 -0.37
C TRP A 96 9.64 4.20 -0.23
N THR A 97 10.34 3.07 -0.41
CA THR A 97 9.77 1.72 -0.29
C THR A 97 10.29 1.05 0.97
N TYR A 98 9.39 0.51 1.78
CA TYR A 98 9.73 -0.24 3.00
C TYR A 98 9.96 -1.72 2.65
N ASP A 99 11.15 -2.04 2.16
CA ASP A 99 11.54 -3.38 1.68
C ASP A 99 11.74 -4.41 2.81
N LYS A 100 12.05 -3.97 4.02
CA LYS A 100 12.19 -4.85 5.21
C LYS A 100 10.84 -5.19 5.86
N ASN A 101 9.85 -4.30 5.76
CA ASN A 101 8.55 -4.43 6.43
C ASN A 101 7.46 -4.77 5.42
N SER A 102 7.09 -6.04 5.38
CA SER A 102 6.18 -6.58 4.38
C SER A 102 5.04 -7.36 5.01
N THR A 103 3.92 -7.40 4.31
CA THR A 103 2.74 -8.15 4.73
C THR A 103 2.44 -9.26 3.72
N SER A 104 2.48 -10.51 4.17
CA SER A 104 2.02 -11.63 3.35
C SER A 104 0.52 -11.83 3.49
N ILE A 105 -0.21 -11.85 2.38
CA ILE A 105 -1.62 -12.22 2.30
C ILE A 105 -1.71 -13.65 1.76
N ASN A 106 -2.40 -14.51 2.51
CA ASN A 106 -2.76 -15.84 2.06
C ASN A 106 -4.27 -15.97 1.99
N VAL A 107 -4.76 -16.48 0.86
CA VAL A 107 -6.18 -16.71 0.63
C VAL A 107 -6.50 -18.19 0.79
N ILE A 108 -7.54 -18.51 1.55
CA ILE A 108 -8.02 -19.87 1.78
C ILE A 108 -9.44 -20.05 1.26
#